data_AF-A0A2U0TPE3-F1
#
_entry.id   AF-A0A2U0TPE3-F1
#
_cell.length_a   1.000
_cell.length_b   1.000
_cell.length_c   1.000
_cell.angle_alpha   90.00
_cell.angle_beta   90.00
_cell.angle_gamma   90.00
#
_symmetry.space_group_name_H-M   'P 1'
#
loop_
_entity.id
_entity.type
_entity.pdbx_description
1 polymer ?
#
loop_
_entity_poly.entity_id
_entity_poly.type
_entity_poly.pdbx_seq_one_letter_code
_entity_poly.pdbx_strand_id
1 'polypeptide(L)'
;MRTQFILLVLIIIPFFVFAQSSNQQMHQQINNQRQRWTNDWQMRTMTSHSSNKIQTAEKKIAKEEENKNKLEEKAEKLKADLKTNQDELANLINNSAGNNNIDLQKDIEKSQDKITKSEEKLNQNKTELESSSKKIENLKKQVETSKSEEEEKMEKEGKTIYTLSK
;
A
#
# COMPACT_ATOMS: atom_id res chain seq x y z
N MET A 1 56.41 44.97 56.07
CA MET A 1 55.82 44.91 54.70
C MET A 1 55.05 43.62 54.39
N ARG A 2 55.13 42.54 55.20
CA ARG A 2 54.39 41.28 54.92
C ARG A 2 52.91 41.30 55.36
N THR A 3 52.57 42.08 56.39
CA THR A 3 51.20 42.22 56.91
C THR A 3 50.28 43.07 56.03
N GLN A 4 50.83 44.00 55.25
CA GLN A 4 50.07 44.84 54.32
C GLN A 4 49.60 44.05 53.08
N PHE A 5 50.36 43.03 52.67
CA PHE A 5 49.99 42.17 51.54
C PHE A 5 48.80 41.25 51.87
N ILE A 6 48.72 40.76 53.11
CA ILE A 6 47.63 39.88 53.57
C ILE A 6 46.29 40.64 53.61
N LEU A 7 46.32 41.91 54.04
CA LEU A 7 45.14 42.78 54.05
C LEU A 7 44.62 43.10 52.64
N LEU A 8 45.52 43.25 51.66
CA LEU A 8 45.16 43.55 50.27
C LEU A 8 44.52 42.34 49.58
N VAL A 9 44.94 41.11 49.90
CA VAL A 9 44.35 39.88 49.36
C VAL A 9 42.95 39.63 49.93
N LEU A 10 42.69 39.99 51.19
CA LEU A 10 41.41 39.72 51.86
C LEU A 10 40.24 40.59 51.34
N ILE A 11 40.53 41.76 50.77
CA ILE A 11 39.53 42.69 50.23
C ILE A 11 39.03 42.28 48.83
N ILE A 12 39.80 41.50 48.08
CA ILE A 12 39.49 41.15 46.67
C ILE A 12 38.65 39.86 46.57
N ILE A 13 38.65 39.03 47.62
CA ILE A 13 37.96 37.72 47.63
C ILE A 13 36.42 37.77 47.46
N PRO A 14 35.66 38.78 47.95
CA PRO A 14 34.19 38.74 47.84
C PRO A 14 33.66 38.89 46.40
N PHE A 15 34.47 39.38 45.46
CA PHE A 15 34.01 39.65 44.09
C PHE A 15 33.94 38.40 43.19
N PHE A 16 34.49 37.26 43.63
CA PHE A 16 34.53 36.04 42.82
C PHE A 16 33.42 35.02 43.13
N VAL A 17 32.53 35.29 44.09
CA VAL A 17 31.52 34.30 44.54
C VAL A 17 30.20 34.38 43.75
N PHE A 18 30.03 35.33 42.83
CA PHE A 18 28.74 35.58 42.14
C PHE A 18 28.61 35.03 40.71
N ALA A 19 29.54 34.22 40.20
CA ALA A 19 29.50 33.78 38.79
C ALA A 19 28.68 32.49 38.53
N GLN A 20 28.04 31.88 39.53
CA GLN A 20 27.49 30.51 39.39
C GLN A 20 25.99 30.37 39.75
N SER A 21 25.13 31.32 39.37
CA SER A 21 23.69 31.23 39.70
C SER A 21 22.70 31.42 38.54
N SER A 22 22.97 30.94 37.32
CA SER A 22 21.96 31.01 36.24
C SER A 22 21.79 29.79 35.33
N ASN A 23 22.51 28.67 35.51
CA ASN A 23 22.48 27.57 34.53
C ASN A 23 21.42 26.48 34.77
N GLN A 24 20.76 26.42 35.93
CA GLN A 24 19.78 25.35 36.19
C GLN A 24 18.44 25.56 35.47
N GLN A 25 17.97 26.80 35.31
CA GLN A 25 16.73 27.10 34.57
C GLN A 25 16.90 26.89 33.04
N MET A 26 18.07 27.22 32.49
CA MET A 26 18.35 27.08 31.06
C MET A 26 18.38 25.61 30.63
N HIS A 27 18.91 24.70 31.46
CA HIS A 27 18.92 23.26 31.16
C HIS A 27 17.52 22.64 31.14
N GLN A 28 16.60 23.07 32.03
CA GLN A 28 15.23 22.58 32.03
C GLN A 28 14.47 23.01 30.75
N GLN A 29 14.69 24.24 30.30
CA GLN A 29 14.04 24.77 29.10
C GLN A 29 14.55 24.09 27.81
N ILE A 30 15.85 23.81 27.73
CA ILE A 30 16.46 23.05 26.63
C ILE A 30 15.94 21.61 26.62
N ASN A 31 15.82 20.97 27.78
CA ASN A 31 15.35 19.58 27.85
C ASN A 31 13.88 19.45 27.41
N ASN A 32 13.04 20.40 27.81
CA ASN A 32 11.63 20.44 27.39
C ASN A 32 11.47 20.71 25.88
N GLN A 33 12.29 21.59 25.30
CA GLN A 33 12.30 21.80 23.84
C GLN A 33 12.76 20.55 23.09
N ARG A 34 13.80 19.88 23.60
CA ARG A 34 14.35 18.68 22.98
C ARG A 34 13.36 17.52 23.01
N GLN A 35 12.65 17.35 24.12
CA GLN A 35 11.56 16.36 24.23
C GLN A 35 10.40 16.65 23.28
N ARG A 36 10.00 17.92 23.11
CA ARG A 36 8.96 18.30 22.14
C ARG A 36 9.39 17.97 20.70
N TRP A 37 10.62 18.31 20.33
CA TRP A 37 11.17 17.99 19.01
C TRP A 37 11.23 16.49 18.73
N THR A 38 11.64 15.67 19.70
CA THR A 38 11.67 14.21 19.52
C THR A 38 10.26 13.63 19.40
N ASN A 39 9.31 14.12 20.21
CA ASN A 39 7.91 13.65 20.16
C ASN A 39 7.24 14.04 18.84
N ASP A 40 7.42 15.27 18.37
CA ASP A 40 6.87 15.75 17.10
C ASP A 40 7.43 14.97 15.91
N TRP A 41 8.74 14.68 15.93
CA TRP A 41 9.39 13.92 14.85
C TRP A 41 8.91 12.46 14.83
N GLN A 42 8.77 11.84 16.00
CA GLN A 42 8.28 10.46 16.14
C GLN A 42 6.81 10.33 15.73
N MET A 43 5.94 11.26 16.14
CA MET A 43 4.54 11.32 15.71
C MET A 43 4.41 11.47 14.20
N ARG A 44 5.20 12.37 13.57
CA ARG A 44 5.21 12.53 12.12
C ARG A 44 5.67 11.29 11.37
N THR A 45 6.68 10.58 11.88
CA THR A 45 7.19 9.38 11.21
C THR A 45 6.22 8.22 11.29
N MET A 46 5.50 8.06 12.41
CA MET A 46 4.50 7.01 12.58
C MET A 46 3.26 7.24 11.71
N THR A 47 2.66 8.44 11.76
CA THR A 47 1.50 8.81 10.93
C THR A 47 1.81 8.80 9.43
N SER A 48 3.04 9.19 9.03
CA SER A 48 3.43 9.15 7.62
C SER A 48 3.61 7.72 7.10
N HIS A 49 4.14 6.79 7.90
CA HIS A 49 4.36 5.41 7.44
C HIS A 49 3.06 4.61 7.25
N SER A 50 2.07 4.76 8.14
CA SER A 50 0.76 4.09 8.01
C SER A 50 -0.01 4.64 6.80
N SER A 51 -0.10 5.97 6.69
CA SER A 51 -0.75 6.66 5.58
C SER A 51 -0.16 6.25 4.23
N ASN A 52 1.17 6.13 4.13
CA ASN A 52 1.85 5.72 2.90
C ASN A 52 1.53 4.26 2.51
N LYS A 53 1.39 3.35 3.49
CA LYS A 53 1.03 1.94 3.24
C LYS A 53 -0.40 1.82 2.72
N ILE A 54 -1.35 2.49 3.37
CA ILE A 54 -2.77 2.49 2.97
C ILE A 54 -2.90 3.08 1.56
N GLN A 55 -2.34 4.26 1.31
CA GLN A 55 -2.40 4.89 -0.03
C GLN A 55 -1.76 4.02 -1.11
N THR A 56 -0.65 3.34 -0.80
CA THR A 56 0.00 2.44 -1.75
C THR A 56 -0.87 1.21 -2.05
N ALA A 57 -1.51 0.64 -1.04
CA ALA A 57 -2.42 -0.48 -1.21
C ALA A 57 -3.69 -0.08 -1.99
N GLU A 58 -4.27 1.08 -1.70
CA GLU A 58 -5.42 1.64 -2.44
C GLU A 58 -5.07 1.88 -3.92
N LYS A 59 -3.89 2.43 -4.23
CA LYS A 59 -3.40 2.55 -5.62
C LYS A 59 -3.25 1.19 -6.30
N LYS A 60 -2.76 0.17 -5.59
CA LYS A 60 -2.65 -1.20 -6.12
C LYS A 60 -4.02 -1.81 -6.38
N ILE A 61 -5.01 -1.56 -5.51
CA ILE A 61 -6.40 -2.00 -5.70
C ILE A 61 -6.96 -1.38 -6.97
N ALA A 62 -6.87 -0.06 -7.13
CA ALA A 62 -7.38 0.64 -8.32
C ALA A 62 -6.76 0.09 -9.62
N LYS A 63 -5.45 -0.17 -9.62
CA LYS A 63 -4.76 -0.75 -10.78
C LYS A 63 -5.22 -2.19 -11.08
N GLU A 64 -5.45 -3.00 -10.06
CA GLU A 64 -5.97 -4.36 -10.26
C GLU A 64 -7.44 -4.36 -10.67
N GLU A 65 -8.27 -3.44 -10.18
CA GLU A 65 -9.65 -3.27 -10.63
C GLU A 65 -9.69 -2.85 -12.12
N GLU A 66 -8.81 -1.95 -12.56
CA GLU A 66 -8.65 -1.62 -13.98
C GLU A 66 -8.22 -2.84 -14.80
N ASN A 67 -7.27 -3.63 -14.30
CA ASN A 67 -6.82 -4.85 -14.97
C ASN A 67 -7.96 -5.88 -15.08
N LYS A 68 -8.73 -6.06 -14.01
CA LYS A 68 -9.91 -6.93 -13.99
C LYS A 68 -10.93 -6.51 -15.04
N ASN A 69 -11.24 -5.22 -15.14
CA ASN A 69 -12.17 -4.70 -16.15
C ASN A 69 -11.68 -5.00 -17.58
N LYS A 70 -10.37 -4.85 -17.85
CA LYS A 70 -9.78 -5.21 -19.15
C LYS A 70 -9.89 -6.71 -19.45
N LEU A 71 -9.70 -7.56 -18.45
CA LEU A 71 -9.88 -9.00 -18.58
C LEU A 71 -11.35 -9.38 -18.83
N GLU A 72 -12.29 -8.69 -18.18
CA GLU A 72 -13.73 -8.87 -18.43
C GLU A 72 -14.10 -8.50 -19.87
N GLU A 73 -13.67 -7.33 -20.36
CA GLU A 73 -13.90 -6.90 -21.75
C GLU A 73 -13.29 -7.89 -22.76
N LYS A 74 -12.07 -8.38 -22.49
CA LYS A 74 -11.42 -9.41 -23.30
C LYS A 74 -12.21 -10.73 -23.26
N ALA A 75 -12.78 -11.11 -22.12
CA ALA A 75 -13.61 -12.30 -22.01
C ALA A 75 -14.87 -12.19 -22.88
N GLU A 76 -15.52 -11.03 -22.89
CA GLU A 76 -16.71 -10.77 -23.71
C GLU A 76 -16.39 -10.86 -25.20
N LYS A 77 -15.28 -10.26 -25.63
CA LYS A 77 -14.78 -10.38 -27.02
C LYS A 77 -14.52 -11.83 -27.41
N LEU A 78 -13.80 -12.58 -26.57
CA LEU A 78 -13.53 -14.00 -26.82
C LEU A 78 -14.81 -14.85 -26.87
N LYS A 79 -15.83 -14.54 -26.04
CA LYS A 79 -17.13 -15.21 -26.09
C LYS A 79 -17.87 -14.92 -27.40
N ALA A 80 -17.84 -13.68 -27.86
CA ALA A 80 -18.45 -13.29 -29.13
C ALA A 80 -17.76 -14.02 -30.31
N ASP A 81 -16.42 -14.01 -30.35
CA ASP A 81 -15.63 -14.70 -31.38
C ASP A 81 -15.88 -16.21 -31.36
N LEU A 82 -15.95 -16.82 -30.17
CA LEU A 82 -16.25 -18.24 -30.02
C LEU A 82 -17.64 -18.58 -30.59
N LYS A 83 -18.64 -17.75 -30.30
CA LYS A 83 -19.99 -17.93 -30.83
C LYS A 83 -20.00 -17.81 -32.36
N THR A 84 -19.32 -16.81 -32.92
CA THR A 84 -19.19 -16.67 -34.38
C THR A 84 -18.55 -17.90 -35.01
N ASN A 85 -17.46 -18.42 -34.44
CA ASN A 85 -16.82 -19.65 -34.94
C ASN A 85 -17.75 -20.87 -34.85
N GLN A 86 -18.55 -20.99 -33.78
CA GLN A 86 -19.54 -22.05 -33.62
C GLN A 86 -20.66 -21.95 -34.67
N ASP A 87 -21.15 -20.74 -34.94
CA ASP A 87 -22.16 -20.48 -35.97
C ASP A 87 -21.62 -20.79 -37.37
N GLU A 88 -20.36 -20.41 -37.67
CA GLU A 88 -19.67 -20.76 -38.92
C GLU A 88 -19.53 -22.28 -39.08
N LEU A 89 -19.12 -22.99 -38.03
CA LEU A 89 -19.03 -24.45 -38.04
C LEU A 89 -20.39 -25.10 -38.29
N ALA A 90 -21.45 -24.62 -37.64
CA ALA A 90 -22.81 -25.14 -37.86
C ALA A 90 -23.25 -24.95 -39.33
N ASN A 91 -22.95 -23.80 -39.93
CA ASN A 91 -23.21 -23.53 -41.34
C ASN A 91 -22.41 -24.47 -42.27
N LEU A 92 -21.13 -24.71 -41.98
CA LEU A 92 -20.31 -25.67 -42.73
C LEU A 92 -20.87 -27.09 -42.66
N ILE A 93 -21.26 -27.54 -41.46
CA ILE A 93 -21.86 -28.87 -41.26
C ILE A 93 -23.16 -28.98 -42.05
N ASN A 94 -24.05 -28.00 -41.96
CA ASN A 94 -25.32 -27.99 -42.68
C ASN A 94 -25.13 -28.01 -44.22
N ASN A 95 -24.14 -27.26 -44.73
CA ASN A 95 -23.82 -27.25 -46.16
C ASN A 95 -23.15 -28.55 -46.63
N SER A 96 -22.48 -29.28 -45.74
CA SER A 96 -21.86 -30.58 -46.03
C SER A 96 -22.84 -31.75 -45.97
N ALA A 97 -24.04 -31.57 -45.37
CA ALA A 97 -25.03 -32.61 -45.20
C ALA A 97 -25.58 -33.09 -46.55
N GLY A 98 -24.96 -34.15 -47.10
CA GLY A 98 -25.31 -34.75 -48.39
C GLY A 98 -24.16 -34.75 -49.42
N ASN A 99 -22.99 -34.19 -49.10
CA ASN A 99 -21.86 -34.13 -50.02
C ASN A 99 -20.55 -34.54 -49.31
N ASN A 100 -19.99 -35.70 -49.67
CA ASN A 100 -18.71 -36.22 -49.15
C ASN A 100 -17.51 -35.50 -49.81
N ASN A 101 -17.50 -34.17 -49.76
CA ASN A 101 -16.39 -33.39 -50.28
C ASN A 101 -15.27 -33.31 -49.23
N ILE A 102 -14.11 -33.88 -49.56
CA ILE A 102 -12.90 -33.87 -48.72
C ILE A 102 -12.47 -32.45 -48.31
N ASP A 103 -12.64 -31.46 -49.18
CA ASP A 103 -12.26 -30.08 -48.87
C ASP A 103 -13.16 -29.48 -47.77
N LEU A 104 -14.46 -29.79 -47.80
CA LEU A 104 -15.40 -29.36 -46.75
C LEU A 104 -15.08 -30.02 -45.40
N GLN A 105 -14.70 -31.30 -45.41
CA GLN A 105 -14.30 -32.01 -44.19
C GLN A 105 -13.05 -31.39 -43.56
N LYS A 106 -12.07 -31.00 -44.39
CA LYS A 106 -10.86 -30.30 -43.93
C LYS A 106 -11.18 -28.92 -43.34
N ASP A 107 -12.14 -28.20 -43.89
CA ASP A 107 -12.54 -26.89 -43.36
C ASP A 107 -13.36 -27.01 -42.06
N ILE A 108 -14.17 -28.06 -41.91
CA ILE A 108 -14.83 -28.43 -40.65
C ILE A 108 -13.79 -28.70 -39.55
N GLU A 109 -12.77 -29.52 -39.84
CA GLU A 109 -11.69 -29.82 -38.89
C GLU A 109 -10.95 -28.55 -38.46
N LYS A 110 -10.56 -27.68 -39.42
CA LYS A 110 -9.93 -26.39 -39.10
C LYS A 110 -10.82 -25.51 -38.22
N SER A 111 -12.12 -25.50 -38.46
CA SER A 111 -13.06 -24.68 -37.69
C SER A 111 -13.21 -25.20 -36.26
N GLN A 112 -13.28 -26.52 -36.07
CA GLN A 112 -13.22 -27.15 -34.74
C GLN A 112 -11.92 -26.78 -34.01
N ASP A 113 -10.79 -26.83 -34.71
CA ASP A 113 -9.48 -26.49 -34.17
C ASP A 113 -9.41 -25.02 -33.69
N LYS A 114 -10.05 -24.09 -34.42
CA LYS A 114 -10.19 -22.69 -34.01
C LYS A 114 -11.07 -22.55 -32.77
N ILE A 115 -12.19 -23.27 -32.70
CA ILE A 115 -13.09 -23.27 -31.54
C ILE A 115 -12.33 -23.72 -30.29
N THR A 116 -11.62 -24.85 -30.36
CA THR A 116 -10.83 -25.37 -29.23
C THR A 116 -9.78 -24.36 -28.77
N LYS A 117 -9.06 -23.69 -29.69
CA LYS A 117 -8.09 -22.63 -29.35
C LYS A 117 -8.75 -21.42 -28.70
N SER A 118 -9.94 -21.04 -29.13
CA SER A 118 -10.70 -19.94 -28.53
C SER A 118 -11.22 -20.30 -27.14
N GLU A 119 -11.68 -21.52 -26.92
CA GLU A 119 -12.08 -22.04 -25.61
C GLU A 119 -10.90 -22.07 -24.63
N GLU A 120 -9.73 -22.51 -25.08
CA GLU A 120 -8.51 -22.51 -24.27
C GLU A 120 -8.14 -21.09 -23.82
N LYS A 121 -8.12 -20.13 -24.76
CA LYS A 121 -7.87 -18.71 -24.45
C LYS A 121 -8.88 -18.13 -23.47
N LEU A 122 -10.16 -18.48 -23.64
CA LEU A 122 -11.23 -18.03 -22.74
C LEU A 122 -11.03 -18.59 -21.33
N ASN A 123 -10.62 -19.87 -21.23
CA ASN A 123 -10.34 -20.50 -19.95
C ASN A 123 -9.14 -19.87 -19.24
N GLN A 124 -8.04 -19.61 -19.98
CA GLN A 124 -6.88 -18.89 -19.46
C GLN A 124 -7.28 -17.50 -18.93
N ASN A 125 -8.07 -16.75 -19.70
CA ASN A 125 -8.55 -15.43 -19.30
C ASN A 125 -9.43 -15.49 -18.04
N LYS A 126 -10.25 -16.55 -17.88
CA LYS A 126 -11.05 -16.79 -16.68
C LYS A 126 -10.17 -17.05 -15.46
N THR A 127 -9.09 -17.83 -15.60
CA THR A 127 -8.11 -18.07 -14.52
C THR A 127 -7.40 -16.78 -14.11
N GLU A 128 -7.02 -15.93 -15.07
CA GLU A 128 -6.43 -14.61 -14.79
C GLU A 128 -7.40 -13.70 -14.02
N LEU A 129 -8.68 -13.70 -14.39
CA LEU A 129 -9.73 -12.91 -13.74
C LEU A 129 -9.99 -13.37 -12.29
N GLU A 130 -9.99 -14.68 -12.04
CA GLU A 130 -10.08 -15.23 -10.69
C GLU A 130 -8.87 -14.84 -9.83
N SER A 131 -7.66 -14.91 -10.40
CA SER A 131 -6.42 -14.50 -9.75
C SER A 131 -6.43 -13.01 -9.39
N SER A 132 -6.82 -12.14 -10.34
CA SER A 132 -6.93 -10.70 -10.09
C SER A 132 -7.98 -10.39 -9.01
N SER A 133 -9.11 -11.08 -9.02
CA SER A 133 -10.15 -10.93 -7.99
C SER A 133 -9.63 -11.31 -6.59
N LYS A 134 -8.93 -12.43 -6.45
CA LYS A 134 -8.28 -12.84 -5.19
C LYS A 134 -7.25 -11.81 -4.72
N LYS A 135 -6.48 -11.23 -5.65
CA LYS A 135 -5.48 -10.20 -5.34
C LYS A 135 -6.12 -8.92 -4.82
N ILE A 136 -7.23 -8.49 -5.42
CA ILE A 136 -8.02 -7.34 -4.93
C ILE A 136 -8.53 -7.61 -3.52
N GLU A 137 -9.11 -8.79 -3.26
CA GLU A 137 -9.60 -9.17 -1.93
C GLU A 137 -8.49 -9.14 -0.87
N ASN A 138 -7.33 -9.72 -1.17
CA ASN A 138 -6.17 -9.71 -0.28
C ASN A 138 -5.66 -8.30 0.01
N LEU A 139 -5.62 -7.42 -1.00
CA LEU A 139 -5.24 -6.02 -0.81
C LEU A 139 -6.26 -5.26 0.05
N LYS A 140 -7.56 -5.50 -0.14
CA LYS A 140 -8.63 -4.91 0.68
C LYS A 140 -8.48 -5.32 2.15
N LYS A 141 -8.22 -6.60 2.42
CA LYS A 141 -7.92 -7.09 3.79
C LYS A 141 -6.69 -6.40 4.38
N GLN A 142 -5.61 -6.22 3.61
CA GLN A 142 -4.41 -5.50 4.09
C GLN A 142 -4.68 -4.03 4.43
N VAL A 143 -5.54 -3.35 3.66
CA VAL A 143 -5.95 -1.98 3.97
C VAL A 143 -6.74 -1.94 5.27
N GLU A 144 -7.68 -2.85 5.45
CA GLU A 144 -8.52 -2.94 6.64
C GLU A 144 -7.70 -3.25 7.91
N THR A 145 -6.78 -4.22 7.84
CA THR A 145 -5.86 -4.51 8.95
C THR A 145 -4.96 -3.31 9.27
N SER A 146 -4.44 -2.62 8.24
CA SER A 146 -3.59 -1.45 8.45
C SER A 146 -4.35 -0.29 9.11
N LYS A 147 -5.62 -0.09 8.76
CA LYS A 147 -6.50 0.92 9.39
C LYS A 147 -6.79 0.56 10.85
N SER A 148 -7.13 -0.70 11.12
CA SER A 148 -7.39 -1.16 12.49
C SER A 148 -6.16 -1.06 13.40
N GLU A 149 -4.97 -1.43 12.90
CA GLU A 149 -3.71 -1.26 13.63
C GLU A 149 -3.39 0.22 13.93
N GLU A 150 -3.80 1.13 13.03
CA GLU A 150 -3.61 2.57 13.21
C GLU A 150 -4.55 3.13 14.28
N GLU A 151 -5.81 2.72 14.28
CA GLU A 151 -6.78 3.06 15.33
C GLU A 151 -6.36 2.56 16.72
N GLU A 152 -5.89 1.30 16.82
CA GLU A 152 -5.44 0.72 18.09
C GLU A 152 -4.18 1.44 18.63
N LYS A 153 -3.26 1.85 17.75
CA LYS A 153 -2.09 2.65 18.14
C LYS A 153 -2.50 4.03 18.65
N MET A 154 -3.39 4.72 17.95
CA MET A 154 -3.89 6.03 18.38
C MET A 154 -4.65 5.94 19.72
N GLU A 155 -5.40 4.86 19.97
CA GLU A 155 -6.11 4.67 21.25
C GLU A 155 -5.13 4.42 22.42
N LYS A 156 -4.11 3.58 22.21
CA LYS A 156 -3.07 3.32 23.22
C LYS A 156 -2.26 4.57 23.54
N GLU A 157 -1.91 5.37 22.55
CA GLU A 157 -1.17 6.62 22.75
C GLU A 157 -2.05 7.69 23.42
N GLY A 158 -3.32 7.81 23.03
CA GLY A 158 -4.28 8.71 23.68
C GLY A 158 -4.49 8.39 25.17
N LYS A 159 -4.57 7.11 25.54
CA LYS A 159 -4.60 6.65 26.94
C LYS A 159 -3.30 6.95 27.69
N THR A 160 -2.14 6.85 27.03
CA THR A 160 -0.82 7.11 27.64
C THR A 160 -0.58 8.60 27.90
N ILE A 161 -1.08 9.48 27.02
CA ILE A 161 -1.01 10.95 27.24
C ILE A 161 -1.90 11.37 28.41
N TYR A 162 -3.07 10.74 28.58
CA TYR A 162 -3.99 11.03 29.67
C TYR A 162 -3.51 10.59 31.06
N THR A 163 -2.69 9.53 31.14
CA THR A 163 -2.11 9.06 32.41
C THR A 163 -0.87 9.84 32.83
N LEU A 164 -0.15 10.49 31.90
CA LEU A 164 1.03 11.32 32.19
C LEU A 164 0.68 12.78 32.53
N SER A 165 -0.56 13.21 32.33
CA SER A 165 -1.05 14.58 32.61
C SER A 165 -1.87 14.69 33.90
N LYS A 166 -1.84 13.68 34.78
CA LYS A 166 -2.39 13.69 36.14
C LYS A 166 -1.27 13.59 37.16
#